data_AF-A0A7S2VJ88-F1
#
_entry.id   AF-A0A7S2VJ88-F1
#
_cell.length_a   1.000
_cell.length_b   1.000
_cell.length_c   1.000
_cell.angle_alpha   90.00
_cell.angle_beta   90.00
_cell.angle_gamma   90.00
#
_symmetry.space_group_name_H-M   'P 1'
#
loop_
_entity.id
_entity.type
_entity.pdbx_description
1 polymer ?
#
loop_
_entity_poly.entity_id
_entity_poly.type
_entity_poly.pdbx_seq_one_letter_code
_entity_poly.pdbx_strand_id
1 'polypeptide(L)'
;AGPADLGLLGDIFGGSPAAAAPPASSEAPPIVAFEKGGLKVTFNARKDAAGTVTVVASFRNDLDAPMTNFAFEAAVPKYVRLTMQPATGQVLPPHMDAVTQTMTCVNSASGEKGLLMKLRIGYMVNGQPVQEMGQVGGFPAGY
;
A
#
# COMPACT_ATOMS: atom_id res chain seq x y z
N ALA A 1 -51.33 -10.06 -50.69
CA ALA A 1 -51.35 -8.61 -50.44
C ALA A 1 -51.29 -8.39 -48.93
N GLY A 2 -50.33 -7.60 -48.43
CA GLY A 2 -50.37 -7.08 -47.05
C GLY A 2 -51.45 -5.99 -46.90
N PRO A 3 -51.68 -5.42 -45.69
CA PRO A 3 -50.62 -4.86 -44.85
C PRO A 3 -50.69 -5.21 -43.34
N ALA A 4 -49.63 -4.79 -42.65
CA ALA A 4 -49.42 -4.78 -41.20
C ALA A 4 -50.32 -3.78 -40.46
N ASP A 5 -50.51 -3.99 -39.14
CA ASP A 5 -50.32 -2.92 -38.14
C ASP A 5 -50.17 -3.51 -36.73
N LEU A 6 -49.64 -2.66 -35.85
CA LEU A 6 -48.87 -2.88 -34.65
C LEU A 6 -49.69 -3.32 -33.43
N GLY A 7 -49.13 -4.27 -32.69
CA GLY A 7 -49.48 -4.58 -31.29
C GLY A 7 -48.25 -4.46 -30.40
N LEU A 8 -47.65 -3.27 -30.36
CA LEU A 8 -46.70 -2.83 -29.33
C LEU A 8 -47.50 -2.57 -28.04
N LEU A 9 -47.17 -3.24 -26.93
CA LEU A 9 -47.19 -2.72 -25.55
C LEU A 9 -47.25 -3.88 -24.53
N GLY A 10 -46.16 -4.11 -23.79
CA GLY A 10 -46.33 -4.67 -22.45
C GLY A 10 -45.27 -5.61 -21.89
N ASP A 11 -44.12 -5.80 -22.52
CA ASP A 11 -42.94 -6.32 -21.80
C ASP A 11 -42.51 -5.27 -20.78
N ILE A 12 -43.13 -5.32 -19.60
CA ILE A 12 -42.80 -4.53 -18.44
C ILE A 12 -41.44 -5.03 -17.93
N PHE A 13 -40.39 -4.46 -18.53
CA PHE A 13 -39.16 -4.11 -17.82
C PHE A 13 -39.50 -3.67 -16.38
N GLY A 14 -38.78 -4.03 -15.34
CA GLY A 14 -37.44 -4.57 -15.29
C GLY A 14 -36.86 -4.25 -13.91
N GLY A 15 -35.86 -5.03 -13.52
CA GLY A 15 -34.87 -4.64 -12.53
C GLY A 15 -35.36 -4.62 -11.08
N SER A 16 -35.13 -5.71 -10.36
CA SER A 16 -34.77 -5.57 -8.95
C SER A 16 -33.64 -4.53 -8.86
N PRO A 17 -33.71 -3.55 -7.95
CA PRO A 17 -32.57 -2.68 -7.73
C PRO A 17 -31.44 -3.59 -7.25
N ALA A 18 -30.40 -3.74 -8.08
CA ALA A 18 -29.14 -4.28 -7.63
C ALA A 18 -28.72 -3.42 -6.44
N ALA A 19 -28.76 -4.00 -5.24
CA ALA A 19 -28.26 -3.36 -4.04
C ALA A 19 -26.85 -2.86 -4.36
N ALA A 20 -26.65 -1.54 -4.28
CA ALA A 20 -25.36 -0.93 -4.51
C ALA A 20 -24.34 -1.63 -3.60
N ALA A 21 -23.40 -2.36 -4.21
CA ALA A 21 -22.30 -2.95 -3.47
C ALA A 21 -21.62 -1.82 -2.68
N PRO A 22 -21.33 -2.01 -1.38
CA PRO A 22 -20.56 -1.03 -0.64
C PRO A 22 -19.25 -0.77 -1.40
N PRO A 23 -18.74 0.47 -1.42
CA PRO A 23 -17.58 0.82 -2.21
C PRO A 23 -16.42 -0.11 -1.84
N ALA A 24 -16.00 -0.93 -2.82
CA ALA A 24 -15.09 -2.03 -2.57
C ALA A 24 -13.74 -1.47 -2.12
N SER A 25 -13.30 -1.88 -0.94
CA SER A 25 -11.90 -1.68 -0.53
C SER A 25 -11.05 -2.73 -1.22
N SER A 26 -9.92 -2.30 -1.80
CA SER A 26 -9.02 -3.16 -2.57
C SER A 26 -7.78 -3.45 -1.75
N GLU A 27 -7.38 -4.71 -1.68
CA GLU A 27 -6.13 -5.14 -1.05
C GLU A 27 -5.10 -5.49 -2.13
N ALA A 28 -3.89 -4.97 -2.00
CA ALA A 28 -2.80 -5.24 -2.91
C ALA A 28 -2.04 -6.50 -2.46
N PRO A 29 -1.46 -7.27 -3.39
CA PRO A 29 -0.44 -8.26 -3.03
C PRO A 29 0.70 -7.60 -2.23
N PRO A 30 1.34 -8.33 -1.29
CA PRO A 30 2.49 -7.81 -0.56
C PRO A 30 3.61 -7.37 -1.51
N ILE A 31 4.17 -6.19 -1.27
CA ILE A 31 5.26 -5.62 -2.08
C ILE A 31 6.55 -5.69 -1.26
N VAL A 32 7.61 -6.30 -1.79
CA VAL A 32 8.94 -6.20 -1.19
C VAL A 32 9.50 -4.82 -1.53
N ALA A 33 9.42 -3.90 -0.58
CA ALA A 33 9.78 -2.50 -0.77
C ALA A 33 11.29 -2.26 -0.67
N PHE A 34 11.99 -3.12 0.07
CA PHE A 34 13.43 -3.09 0.24
C PHE A 34 13.94 -4.45 0.75
N GLU A 35 15.06 -4.93 0.23
CA GLU A 35 15.71 -6.17 0.70
C GLU A 35 17.23 -6.06 0.47
N LYS A 36 17.99 -5.80 1.53
CA LYS A 36 19.45 -5.66 1.48
C LYS A 36 20.04 -5.74 2.89
N GLY A 37 21.26 -6.26 3.02
CA GLY A 37 22.01 -6.24 4.28
C GLY A 37 21.32 -7.01 5.41
N GLY A 38 20.53 -8.04 5.05
CA GLY A 38 19.71 -8.81 5.99
C GLY A 38 18.47 -8.09 6.51
N LEU A 39 18.16 -6.88 6.04
CA LEU A 39 16.89 -6.23 6.31
C LEU A 39 15.94 -6.46 5.13
N LYS A 40 14.74 -6.91 5.44
CA LYS A 40 13.63 -7.00 4.50
C LYS A 40 12.45 -6.14 4.96
N VAL A 41 11.94 -5.33 4.04
CA VAL A 41 10.77 -4.46 4.26
C VAL A 41 9.66 -4.89 3.32
N THR A 42 8.53 -5.28 3.89
CA THR A 42 7.35 -5.71 3.14
C THR A 42 6.20 -4.75 3.36
N PHE A 43 5.55 -4.30 2.29
CA PHE A 43 4.40 -3.41 2.34
C PHE A 43 3.12 -4.17 2.04
N ASN A 44 2.16 -4.08 2.95
CA ASN A 44 0.79 -4.55 2.74
C ASN A 44 -0.09 -3.31 2.56
N ALA A 45 -0.62 -3.12 1.35
CA ALA A 45 -1.35 -1.92 0.99
C ALA A 45 -2.83 -2.20 0.77
N ARG A 46 -3.68 -1.38 1.38
CA ARG A 46 -5.14 -1.42 1.21
C ARG A 46 -5.63 -0.04 0.81
N LYS A 47 -6.47 0.01 -0.21
CA LYS A 47 -7.17 1.21 -0.65
C LYS A 47 -8.61 1.18 -0.16
N ASP A 48 -9.05 2.27 0.44
CA ASP A 48 -10.45 2.45 0.83
C ASP A 48 -11.31 3.08 -0.27
N ALA A 49 -12.61 3.17 0.01
CA ALA A 49 -13.60 3.78 -0.86
C ALA A 49 -13.34 5.26 -1.18
N ALA A 50 -12.73 5.99 -0.26
CA ALA A 50 -12.41 7.40 -0.40
C ALA A 50 -11.13 7.64 -1.24
N GLY A 51 -10.41 6.56 -1.60
CA GLY A 51 -9.17 6.62 -2.34
C GLY A 51 -7.93 6.78 -1.47
N THR A 52 -8.08 6.67 -0.14
CA THR A 52 -6.97 6.67 0.78
C THR A 52 -6.31 5.29 0.77
N VAL A 53 -4.98 5.27 0.68
CA VAL A 53 -4.18 4.05 0.73
C VAL A 53 -3.53 3.95 2.09
N THR A 54 -3.89 2.93 2.85
CA THR A 54 -3.18 2.54 4.07
C THR A 54 -2.15 1.49 3.72
N VAL A 55 -0.89 1.73 4.10
CA VAL A 55 0.20 0.77 3.94
C VAL A 55 0.71 0.39 5.33
N VAL A 56 0.81 -0.90 5.60
CA VAL A 56 1.50 -1.44 6.77
C VAL A 56 2.86 -1.95 6.31
N ALA A 57 3.92 -1.29 6.75
CA ALA A 57 5.28 -1.76 6.56
C ALA A 57 5.65 -2.73 7.68
N SER A 58 6.12 -3.92 7.31
CA SER A 58 6.70 -4.92 8.21
C SER A 58 8.20 -5.02 7.98
N PHE A 59 8.96 -5.10 9.07
CA PHE A 59 10.42 -5.07 9.06
C PHE A 59 10.98 -6.35 9.64
N ARG A 60 11.66 -7.12 8.80
CA ARG A 60 12.28 -8.39 9.17
C ARG A 60 13.79 -8.28 9.15
N ASN A 61 14.42 -8.76 10.20
CA ASN A 61 15.86 -8.92 10.29
C ASN A 61 16.22 -10.40 10.09
N ASP A 62 17.00 -10.70 9.05
CA ASP A 62 17.49 -12.04 8.71
C ASP A 62 18.95 -12.28 9.14
N LEU A 63 19.54 -11.36 9.92
CA LEU A 63 20.86 -11.51 10.51
C LEU A 63 20.78 -12.21 11.87
N ASP A 64 21.92 -12.76 12.31
CA ASP A 64 22.11 -13.31 13.66
C ASP A 64 22.33 -12.24 14.75
N ALA A 65 22.39 -10.97 14.37
CA ALA A 65 22.61 -9.83 15.27
C ALA A 65 21.40 -8.88 15.27
N PRO A 66 21.05 -8.27 16.41
CA PRO A 66 19.95 -7.32 16.48
C PRO A 66 20.27 -6.04 15.70
N MET A 67 19.26 -5.46 15.05
CA MET A 67 19.34 -4.10 14.51
C MET A 67 18.69 -3.15 15.52
N THR A 68 19.47 -2.24 16.11
CA THR A 68 19.00 -1.28 17.12
C THR A 68 18.93 0.13 16.56
N ASN A 69 18.30 1.05 17.28
CA ASN A 69 18.07 2.43 16.84
C ASN A 69 17.44 2.48 15.44
N PHE A 70 16.54 1.54 15.17
CA PHE A 70 15.89 1.41 13.87
C PHE A 70 14.98 2.62 13.63
N ALA A 71 15.23 3.29 12.52
CA ALA A 71 14.43 4.41 12.04
C ALA A 71 14.09 4.19 10.57
N PHE A 72 12.80 4.31 10.27
CA PHE A 72 12.27 4.21 8.92
C PHE A 72 11.57 5.51 8.56
N GLU A 73 11.94 6.05 7.40
CA GLU A 73 11.35 7.23 6.84
C GLU A 73 11.00 7.01 5.37
N ALA A 74 9.98 7.71 4.92
CA ALA A 74 9.61 7.75 3.52
C ALA A 74 9.36 9.18 3.06
N ALA A 75 9.74 9.45 1.81
CA ALA A 75 9.42 10.67 1.10
C ALA A 75 8.60 10.31 -0.14
N VAL A 76 7.63 11.16 -0.47
CA VAL A 76 6.75 10.97 -1.62
C VAL A 76 6.82 12.17 -2.57
N PRO A 77 6.49 11.99 -3.86
CA PRO A 77 6.32 13.10 -4.79
C PRO A 77 5.22 14.06 -4.35
N LYS A 78 5.24 15.30 -4.87
CA LYS A 78 4.30 16.36 -4.49
C LYS A 78 2.81 16.03 -4.72
N TYR A 79 2.49 15.13 -5.65
CA TYR A 79 1.12 14.70 -5.94
C TYR A 79 0.60 13.64 -4.96
N VAL A 80 1.43 13.20 -4.01
CA VAL A 80 1.05 12.29 -2.94
C VAL A 80 1.23 13.01 -1.62
N ARG A 81 0.24 12.90 -0.74
CA ARG A 81 0.40 13.26 0.67
C ARG A 81 0.66 12.00 1.48
N LEU A 82 1.73 12.00 2.27
CA LEU A 82 2.11 10.91 3.16
C LEU A 82 1.95 11.35 4.61
N THR A 83 1.32 10.50 5.42
CA THR A 83 1.31 10.60 6.88
C THR A 83 1.87 9.31 7.45
N MET A 84 2.89 9.41 8.31
CA MET A 84 3.49 8.26 8.98
C MET A 84 3.06 8.24 10.45
N GLN A 85 2.58 7.09 10.92
CA GLN A 85 2.42 6.83 12.34
C GLN A 85 3.77 6.40 12.93
N PRO A 86 3.98 6.54 14.25
CA PRO A 86 5.16 5.99 14.91
C PRO A 86 5.31 4.49 14.66
N ALA A 87 6.54 4.01 14.54
CA ALA A 87 6.83 2.58 14.50
C ALA A 87 6.49 1.92 15.85
N THR A 88 6.13 0.64 15.83
CA THR A 88 5.82 -0.12 17.06
C THR A 88 7.05 -0.35 17.94
N GLY A 89 8.25 -0.19 17.39
CA GLY A 89 9.52 -0.34 18.11
C GLY A 89 10.70 0.18 17.30
N GLN A 90 11.87 0.20 17.92
CA GLN A 90 13.14 0.66 17.31
C GLN A 90 14.23 -0.43 17.36
N VAL A 91 13.85 -1.68 17.61
CA VAL A 91 14.76 -2.82 17.68
C VAL A 91 14.16 -3.95 16.85
N LEU A 92 14.95 -4.48 15.91
CA LEU A 92 14.64 -5.70 15.18
C LEU A 92 15.50 -6.84 15.73
N PRO A 93 14.91 -7.77 16.50
CA PRO A 93 15.62 -8.95 16.97
C PRO A 93 16.08 -9.83 15.79
N PRO A 94 17.13 -10.64 15.97
CA PRO A 94 17.56 -11.62 14.96
C PRO A 94 16.42 -12.52 14.51
N HIS A 95 16.32 -12.77 13.20
CA HIS A 95 15.38 -13.70 12.57
C HIS A 95 13.88 -13.44 12.85
N MET A 96 13.51 -12.21 13.20
CA MET A 96 12.14 -11.84 13.54
C MET A 96 11.60 -10.68 12.71
N ASP A 97 10.28 -10.72 12.48
CA ASP A 97 9.47 -9.59 12.04
C ASP A 97 8.75 -9.03 13.27
N ALA A 98 9.36 -8.01 13.89
CA ALA A 98 8.95 -7.54 15.22
C ALA A 98 8.46 -6.08 15.23
N VAL A 99 8.81 -5.31 14.20
CA VAL A 99 8.45 -3.90 14.10
C VAL A 99 7.56 -3.73 12.88
N THR A 100 6.51 -2.94 13.06
CA THR A 100 5.67 -2.48 11.96
C THR A 100 5.51 -0.98 12.04
N GLN A 101 5.16 -0.36 10.91
CA GLN A 101 4.84 1.05 10.84
C GLN A 101 3.74 1.29 9.82
N THR A 102 2.67 1.92 10.28
CA THR A 102 1.52 2.27 9.44
C THR A 102 1.75 3.63 8.79
N MET A 103 1.44 3.71 7.51
CA MET A 103 1.46 4.96 6.76
C MET A 103 0.19 5.12 5.93
N THR A 104 -0.22 6.35 5.74
CA THR A 104 -1.41 6.71 4.95
C THR A 104 -0.98 7.60 3.80
N CYS A 105 -1.37 7.20 2.59
CA CYS A 105 -1.08 7.91 1.35
C CYS A 105 -2.39 8.38 0.70
N VAL A 106 -2.39 9.62 0.21
CA VAL A 106 -3.46 10.16 -0.63
C VAL A 106 -2.83 10.62 -1.94
N ASN A 107 -3.14 9.92 -3.03
CA ASN A 107 -2.60 10.20 -4.36
C ASN A 107 -3.61 11.01 -5.19
N SER A 108 -3.33 12.31 -5.39
CA SER A 108 -4.20 13.20 -6.16
C SER A 108 -4.15 12.95 -7.67
N ALA A 109 -3.24 12.10 -8.15
CA ALA A 109 -3.04 11.76 -9.55
C ALA A 109 -3.19 10.25 -9.81
N SER A 110 -3.92 9.51 -8.96
CA SER A 110 -4.02 8.03 -9.01
C SER A 110 -4.53 7.43 -10.34
N GLY A 111 -5.16 8.22 -11.20
CA GLY A 111 -5.55 7.82 -12.56
C GLY A 111 -4.45 7.99 -13.63
N GLU A 112 -3.39 8.74 -13.34
CA GLU A 112 -2.32 9.07 -14.29
C GLU A 112 -0.93 8.60 -13.81
N LYS A 113 -0.68 8.71 -12.51
CA LYS A 113 0.59 8.41 -11.86
C LYS A 113 0.36 7.52 -10.66
N GLY A 114 1.03 6.37 -10.64
CA GLY A 114 0.98 5.46 -9.50
C GLY A 114 1.64 6.04 -8.26
N LEU A 115 1.36 5.43 -7.11
CA LEU A 115 2.07 5.71 -5.87
C LEU A 115 3.56 5.34 -5.98
N LEU A 116 4.44 6.30 -5.65
CA LEU A 116 5.89 6.12 -5.57
C LEU A 116 6.39 6.63 -4.22
N MET A 117 7.35 5.93 -3.63
CA MET A 117 7.96 6.33 -2.36
C MET A 117 9.48 6.14 -2.42
N LYS A 118 10.22 7.10 -1.86
CA LYS A 118 11.66 6.98 -1.59
C LYS A 118 11.82 6.65 -0.11
N LEU A 119 12.61 5.63 0.19
CA LEU A 119 12.82 5.12 1.54
C LEU A 119 14.18 5.58 2.05
N ARG A 120 14.25 5.92 3.34
CA ARG A 120 15.49 6.13 4.08
C ARG A 120 15.41 5.30 5.37
N ILE A 121 16.39 4.43 5.55
CA ILE A 121 16.43 3.47 6.64
C ILE A 121 17.75 3.67 7.39
N GLY A 122 17.68 3.77 8.71
CA GLY A 122 18.85 3.82 9.57
C GLY A 122 18.76 2.81 10.70
N TYR A 123 19.86 2.16 11.03
CA TYR A 123 19.96 1.28 12.19
C TYR A 123 21.43 1.09 12.61
N MET A 124 21.64 0.45 13.75
CA MET A 124 22.93 -0.01 14.24
C MET A 124 22.95 -1.54 14.23
N VAL A 125 24.03 -2.13 13.74
CA VAL A 125 24.28 -3.57 13.83
C VAL A 125 25.71 -3.81 14.28
N ASN A 126 25.91 -4.64 15.30
CA ASN A 126 27.24 -4.88 15.91
C ASN A 126 27.99 -3.58 16.29
N GLY A 127 27.25 -2.57 16.75
CA GLY A 127 27.80 -1.26 17.13
C GLY A 127 28.20 -0.35 15.96
N GLN A 128 27.94 -0.75 14.71
CA GLN A 128 28.22 0.06 13.53
C GLN A 128 26.93 0.65 12.93
N PRO A 129 26.91 1.95 12.59
CA PRO A 129 25.77 2.58 11.94
C PRO A 129 25.65 2.12 10.49
N VAL A 130 24.44 1.81 10.07
CA VAL A 130 24.08 1.49 8.69
C VAL A 130 22.99 2.45 8.23
N GLN A 131 23.15 2.96 7.03
CA GLN A 131 22.15 3.80 6.38
C GLN A 131 21.88 3.27 4.97
N GLU A 132 20.62 3.06 4.67
CA GLU A 132 20.15 2.53 3.41
C GLU A 132 19.11 3.45 2.78
N MET A 133 19.07 3.45 1.45
CA MET A 133 18.06 4.15 0.68
C MET A 133 17.45 3.21 -0.36
N GLY A 134 16.15 3.34 -0.56
CA GLY A 134 15.40 2.55 -1.53
C GLY A 134 14.38 3.39 -2.27
N GLN A 135 13.82 2.82 -3.32
CA GLN A 135 12.64 3.37 -3.98
C GLN A 135 11.67 2.22 -4.21
N VAL A 136 10.40 2.46 -3.86
CA VAL A 136 9.32 1.53 -4.07
C VAL A 136 8.26 2.17 -4.95
N GLY A 137 7.77 1.37 -5.88
CA GLY A 137 6.64 1.66 -6.75
C GLY A 137 5.92 0.34 -7.03
N GLY A 138 5.25 0.23 -8.17
CA GLY A 138 4.57 -1.02 -8.54
C GLY A 138 3.34 -1.32 -7.69
N PHE A 139 2.81 -0.32 -6.96
CA PHE A 139 1.49 -0.41 -6.37
C PHE A 139 0.45 -0.64 -7.48
N PRO A 140 -0.65 -1.35 -7.20
CA PRO A 140 -1.66 -1.60 -8.21
C PRO A 140 -2.24 -0.31 -8.80
N ALA A 141 -2.82 -0.40 -9.99
CA ALA A 141 -3.44 0.74 -10.65
C ALA A 141 -4.51 1.40 -9.77
N GLY A 142 -4.48 2.72 -9.68
CA GLY A 142 -5.41 3.51 -8.87
C GLY A 142 -4.99 3.72 -7.42
N TYR A 143 -3.84 3.22 -6.95
CA TYR A 143 -3.30 3.51 -5.62
C TYR A 143 -2.54 4.85 -5.59
#